data_AF-A0A1A2UW96-F1
#
_entry.id   AF-A0A1A2UW96-F1
#
_cell.length_a   1.000
_cell.length_b   1.000
_cell.length_c   1.000
_cell.angle_alpha   90.00
_cell.angle_beta   90.00
_cell.angle_gamma   90.00
#
_symmetry.space_group_name_H-M   'P 1'
#
loop_
_entity.id
_entity.type
_entity.pdbx_description
1 polymer ?
#
loop_
_entity_poly.entity_id
_entity_poly.type
_entity_poly.pdbx_seq_one_letter_code
_entity_poly.pdbx_strand_id
1 'polypeptide(L)'
;MPRPRVHDRDQILDAVERLAVRSGPASVTIRAVSDAIGISNGALYHTFGSRAGLVGRAWLRAGHRFLCAQNELIDAAPEGDGVAAVVAAAEAPAVFAESYPESSQLLLTVRRDELLGADTPPEIAKQLRELDRLLVESMIRLARRLWDRKDAAAVDVITTCIVDLPTAILLRRNRIKDPEARERLRAAVRAVLDAGEPRRKTRERDRT
;
A
#
# COMPACT_ATOMS: atom_id res chain seq x y z
N MET A 1 26.25 -4.36 -26.14
CA MET A 1 24.98 -3.60 -26.05
C MET A 1 24.84 -3.05 -24.64
N PRO A 2 24.46 -1.78 -24.43
CA PRO A 2 24.24 -1.25 -23.09
C PRO A 2 22.98 -1.91 -22.51
N ARG A 3 23.09 -2.48 -21.30
CA ARG A 3 21.93 -3.00 -20.56
C ARG A 3 20.94 -1.84 -20.31
N PRO A 4 19.62 -2.07 -20.41
CA PRO A 4 18.63 -1.02 -20.17
C PRO A 4 18.80 -0.41 -18.78
N ARG A 5 18.88 0.93 -18.70
CA ARG A 5 18.93 1.73 -17.44
C ARG A 5 17.79 1.39 -16.45
N VAL A 6 16.73 0.75 -16.92
CA VAL A 6 15.57 0.31 -16.12
C VAL A 6 15.98 -0.76 -15.10
N HIS A 7 16.78 -1.76 -15.49
CA HIS A 7 17.23 -2.81 -14.57
C HIS A 7 18.17 -2.27 -13.50
N ASP A 8 18.96 -1.23 -13.83
CA ASP A 8 19.83 -0.54 -12.87
C ASP A 8 18.99 0.21 -11.82
N ARG A 9 17.94 0.91 -12.27
CA ARG A 9 17.02 1.61 -11.36
C ARG A 9 16.30 0.68 -10.40
N ASP A 10 15.79 -0.46 -10.89
CA ASP A 10 15.09 -1.40 -10.02
C ASP A 10 16.02 -2.04 -8.98
N GLN A 11 17.28 -2.33 -9.34
CA GLN A 11 18.29 -2.81 -8.40
C GLN A 11 18.60 -1.77 -7.30
N ILE A 12 18.70 -0.49 -7.67
CA ILE A 12 18.86 0.60 -6.71
C ILE A 12 17.68 0.61 -5.72
N LEU A 13 16.45 0.54 -6.23
CA LEU A 13 15.25 0.57 -5.39
C LEU A 13 15.11 -0.70 -4.53
N ASP A 14 15.53 -1.87 -5.03
CA ASP A 14 15.58 -3.12 -4.25
C ASP A 14 16.59 -3.01 -3.10
N ALA A 15 17.72 -2.33 -3.31
CA ALA A 15 18.69 -2.05 -2.26
C ALA A 15 18.12 -1.11 -1.19
N VAL A 16 17.38 -0.07 -1.61
CA VAL A 16 16.67 0.84 -0.70
C VAL A 16 15.65 0.08 0.16
N GLU A 17 14.80 -0.73 -0.46
CA GLU A 17 13.81 -1.55 0.25
C GLU A 17 14.48 -2.48 1.26
N ARG A 18 15.52 -3.22 0.85
CA ARG A 18 16.27 -4.12 1.76
C ARG A 18 16.92 -3.37 2.93
N LEU A 19 17.53 -2.22 2.69
CA LEU A 19 18.16 -1.42 3.75
C LEU A 19 17.12 -0.89 4.74
N ALA A 20 16.01 -0.33 4.24
CA ALA A 20 14.94 0.20 5.07
C ALA A 20 14.34 -0.87 5.98
N VAL A 21 14.12 -2.06 5.43
CA VAL A 21 13.51 -3.19 6.12
C VAL A 21 14.46 -3.83 7.15
N ARG A 22 15.72 -4.05 6.79
CA ARG A 22 16.67 -4.80 7.64
C ARG A 22 17.34 -3.94 8.70
N SER A 23 17.59 -2.67 8.37
CA SER A 23 18.43 -1.78 9.18
C SER A 23 17.69 -0.48 9.58
N GLY A 24 16.43 -0.35 9.18
CA GLY A 24 15.55 0.76 9.56
C GLY A 24 15.58 1.94 8.58
N PRO A 25 14.59 2.85 8.63
CA PRO A 25 14.48 3.99 7.72
C PRO A 25 15.70 4.91 7.72
N ALA A 26 16.32 5.10 8.89
CA ALA A 26 17.48 5.97 9.08
C ALA A 26 18.76 5.44 8.40
N SER A 27 18.88 4.11 8.20
CA SER A 27 20.07 3.53 7.57
C SER A 27 20.10 3.72 6.05
N VAL A 28 18.97 4.10 5.44
CA VAL A 28 18.91 4.37 4.01
C VAL A 28 19.59 5.70 3.71
N THR A 29 20.89 5.65 3.44
CA THR A 29 21.69 6.80 3.02
C THR A 29 22.17 6.62 1.59
N ILE A 30 22.48 7.72 0.89
CA ILE A 30 23.06 7.66 -0.47
C ILE A 30 24.32 6.80 -0.48
N ARG A 31 25.17 6.96 0.55
CA ARG A 31 26.38 6.15 0.73
C ARG A 31 26.08 4.67 0.93
N ALA A 32 25.18 4.33 1.86
CA ALA A 32 24.83 2.92 2.11
C ALA A 32 24.24 2.24 0.87
N VAL A 33 23.44 2.96 0.08
CA VAL A 33 22.90 2.46 -1.19
C VAL A 33 24.01 2.31 -2.22
N SER A 34 24.88 3.31 -2.39
CA SER A 34 26.08 3.27 -3.25
C SER A 34 26.94 2.05 -2.95
N ASP A 35 27.30 1.86 -1.68
CA ASP A 35 28.15 0.76 -1.21
C ASP A 35 27.48 -0.61 -1.46
N ALA A 36 26.15 -0.70 -1.36
CA ALA A 36 25.41 -1.95 -1.57
C ALA A 36 25.31 -2.39 -3.03
N ILE A 37 25.39 -1.47 -3.99
CA ILE A 37 25.16 -1.76 -5.43
C ILE A 37 26.34 -1.40 -6.34
N GLY A 38 27.38 -0.78 -5.80
CA GLY A 38 28.58 -0.38 -6.55
C GLY A 38 28.39 0.82 -7.49
N ILE A 39 27.40 1.69 -7.23
CA ILE A 39 27.13 2.90 -8.03
C ILE A 39 27.61 4.12 -7.27
N SER A 40 28.28 5.06 -7.94
CA SER A 40 28.77 6.27 -7.28
C SER A 40 27.65 7.14 -6.69
N ASN A 41 27.96 7.82 -5.58
CA ASN A 41 27.06 8.82 -4.99
C ASN A 41 26.59 9.87 -6.02
N GLY A 42 27.48 10.32 -6.90
CA GLY A 42 27.17 11.29 -7.95
C GLY A 42 26.12 10.79 -8.93
N ALA A 43 26.19 9.52 -9.33
CA ALA A 43 25.17 8.91 -10.20
C ALA A 43 23.82 8.76 -9.50
N LEU A 44 23.79 8.45 -8.20
CA LEU A 44 22.57 8.43 -7.40
C LEU A 44 21.95 9.82 -7.27
N TYR A 45 22.75 10.86 -6.99
CA TYR A 45 22.28 12.25 -6.95
C TYR A 45 21.75 12.71 -8.32
N HIS A 46 22.46 12.40 -9.41
CA HIS A 46 21.99 12.73 -10.75
C HIS A 46 20.64 12.08 -11.08
N THR A 47 20.42 10.84 -10.62
CA THR A 47 19.21 10.07 -10.97
C THR A 47 18.02 10.39 -10.07
N PHE A 48 18.25 10.56 -8.76
CA PHE A 48 17.19 10.68 -7.75
C PHE A 48 17.09 12.08 -7.14
N GLY A 49 18.06 12.96 -7.40
CA GLY A 49 18.13 14.33 -6.89
C GLY A 49 18.52 14.42 -5.42
N SER A 50 17.94 13.59 -4.56
CA SER A 50 18.17 13.60 -3.11
C SER A 50 17.89 12.24 -2.47
N ARG A 51 18.27 12.08 -1.20
CA ARG A 51 17.86 10.92 -0.37
C ARG A 51 16.34 10.79 -0.34
N ALA A 52 15.62 11.89 -0.11
CA ALA A 52 14.16 11.90 -0.06
C ALA A 52 13.55 11.51 -1.42
N GLY A 53 14.14 11.94 -2.54
CA GLY A 53 13.75 11.50 -3.88
C GLY A 53 13.97 10.00 -4.09
N LEU A 54 15.09 9.46 -3.61
CA LEU A 54 15.41 8.03 -3.69
C LEU A 54 14.42 7.17 -2.90
N VAL A 55 14.23 7.50 -1.62
CA VAL A 55 13.30 6.80 -0.72
C VAL A 55 11.86 6.92 -1.23
N GLY A 56 11.47 8.12 -1.67
CA GLY A 56 10.14 8.38 -2.23
C GLY A 56 9.82 7.51 -3.43
N ARG A 57 10.79 7.30 -4.33
CA ARG A 57 10.61 6.40 -5.48
C ARG A 57 10.50 4.93 -5.08
N ALA A 58 11.23 4.48 -4.06
CA ALA A 58 11.09 3.12 -3.55
C ALA A 58 9.69 2.90 -2.95
N TRP A 59 9.21 3.84 -2.14
CA TRP A 59 7.89 3.78 -1.54
C TRP A 59 6.77 3.80 -2.58
N LEU A 60 6.86 4.70 -3.58
CA LEU A 60 5.93 4.75 -4.70
C LEU A 60 5.89 3.43 -5.48
N ARG A 61 7.05 2.83 -5.76
CA ARG A 61 7.13 1.53 -6.42
C ARG A 61 6.41 0.45 -5.61
N ALA A 62 6.67 0.38 -4.30
CA ALA A 62 6.01 -0.58 -3.43
C ALA A 62 4.48 -0.39 -3.40
N GLY A 63 4.01 0.86 -3.28
CA GLY A 63 2.58 1.17 -3.28
C GLY A 63 1.89 0.88 -4.61
N HIS A 64 2.54 1.16 -5.76
CA HIS A 64 2.00 0.77 -7.06
C HIS A 64 1.92 -0.74 -7.23
N ARG A 65 2.95 -1.49 -6.81
CA ARG A 65 2.91 -2.97 -6.83
C ARG A 65 1.78 -3.51 -5.96
N PHE A 66 1.57 -2.94 -4.78
CA PHE A 66 0.48 -3.32 -3.88
C PHE A 66 -0.89 -3.07 -4.50
N LEU A 67 -1.16 -1.87 -5.02
CA LEU A 67 -2.45 -1.57 -5.65
C LEU A 67 -2.70 -2.41 -6.91
N CYS A 68 -1.65 -2.72 -7.67
CA CYS A 68 -1.76 -3.66 -8.80
C CYS A 68 -2.22 -5.05 -8.33
N ALA A 69 -1.52 -5.61 -7.34
CA ALA A 69 -1.85 -6.92 -6.78
C ALA A 69 -3.25 -6.94 -6.13
N GLN A 70 -3.63 -5.87 -5.41
CA GLN A 70 -4.97 -5.75 -4.83
C GLN A 70 -6.05 -5.70 -5.92
N ASN A 71 -5.84 -4.93 -6.99
CA ASN A 71 -6.80 -4.85 -8.09
C ASN A 71 -6.93 -6.17 -8.84
N GLU A 72 -5.83 -6.88 -9.09
CA GLU A 72 -5.86 -8.22 -9.68
C GLU A 72 -6.69 -9.20 -8.84
N LEU A 73 -6.57 -9.15 -7.50
CA LEU A 73 -7.37 -9.96 -6.58
C LEU A 73 -8.85 -9.58 -6.60
N ILE A 74 -9.17 -8.28 -6.66
CA ILE A 74 -10.55 -7.77 -6.77
C ILE A 74 -11.18 -8.21 -8.10
N ASP A 75 -10.41 -8.18 -9.18
CA ASP A 75 -10.85 -8.52 -10.54
C ASP A 75 -11.04 -10.02 -10.73
N ALA A 76 -10.25 -10.84 -10.03
CA ALA A 76 -10.40 -12.29 -10.04
C ALA A 76 -11.63 -12.80 -9.26
N ALA A 77 -12.27 -11.95 -8.42
CA ALA A 77 -13.46 -12.34 -7.68
C ALA A 77 -14.69 -12.51 -8.61
N PRO A 78 -15.53 -13.55 -8.41
CA PRO A 78 -16.67 -13.83 -9.28
C PRO A 78 -17.59 -12.63 -9.53
N GLU A 79 -18.02 -12.44 -10.78
CA GLU A 79 -18.97 -11.38 -11.13
C GLU A 79 -20.25 -11.50 -10.29
N GLY A 80 -20.76 -10.36 -9.80
CA GLY A 80 -21.91 -10.32 -8.89
C GLY A 80 -21.60 -10.65 -7.43
N ASP A 81 -20.43 -11.22 -7.11
CA ASP A 81 -20.03 -11.47 -5.71
C ASP A 81 -19.17 -10.31 -5.16
N GLY A 82 -19.86 -9.28 -4.67
CA GLY A 82 -19.21 -8.14 -4.02
C GLY A 82 -18.50 -8.49 -2.72
N VAL A 83 -19.01 -9.49 -1.97
CA VAL A 83 -18.41 -9.94 -0.71
C VAL A 83 -17.07 -10.61 -0.97
N ALA A 84 -16.99 -11.51 -1.95
CA ALA A 84 -15.75 -12.14 -2.35
C ALA A 84 -14.70 -11.12 -2.78
N ALA A 85 -15.10 -10.06 -3.51
CA ALA A 85 -14.19 -9.00 -3.93
C ALA A 85 -13.60 -8.21 -2.75
N VAL A 86 -14.41 -7.91 -1.71
CA VAL A 86 -13.91 -7.24 -0.50
C VAL A 86 -13.02 -8.16 0.32
N VAL A 87 -13.36 -9.44 0.45
CA VAL A 87 -12.50 -10.42 1.14
C VAL A 87 -11.14 -10.54 0.42
N ALA A 88 -11.14 -10.63 -0.91
CA ALA A 88 -9.92 -10.67 -1.71
C ALA A 88 -9.05 -9.40 -1.53
N ALA A 89 -9.68 -8.23 -1.52
CA ALA A 89 -8.99 -6.97 -1.24
C ALA A 89 -8.38 -6.91 0.17
N ALA A 90 -9.09 -7.45 1.17
CA ALA A 90 -8.62 -7.52 2.55
C ALA A 90 -7.43 -8.49 2.73
N GLU A 91 -7.37 -9.57 1.93
CA GLU A 91 -6.24 -10.51 1.92
C GLU A 91 -5.03 -10.01 1.12
N ALA A 92 -5.17 -8.93 0.34
CA ALA A 92 -4.09 -8.39 -0.49
C ALA A 92 -2.76 -8.16 0.25
N PRO A 93 -2.71 -7.67 1.52
CA PRO A 93 -1.44 -7.56 2.26
C PRO A 93 -0.70 -8.90 2.39
N ALA A 94 -1.44 -9.97 2.68
CA ALA A 94 -0.89 -11.30 2.84
C ALA A 94 -0.35 -11.88 1.54
N VAL A 95 -1.12 -11.76 0.44
CA VAL A 95 -0.69 -12.18 -0.90
C VAL A 95 0.50 -11.34 -1.38
N PHE A 96 0.47 -10.03 -1.16
CA PHE A 96 1.55 -9.12 -1.54
C PHE A 96 2.87 -9.46 -0.83
N ALA A 97 2.79 -9.89 0.44
CA ALA A 97 3.97 -10.31 1.20
C ALA A 97 4.62 -11.60 0.68
N GLU A 98 3.91 -12.42 -0.08
CA GLU A 98 4.46 -13.63 -0.71
C GLU A 98 5.20 -13.28 -2.01
N SER A 99 4.63 -12.40 -2.84
CA SER A 99 5.21 -12.00 -4.13
C SER A 99 6.32 -10.95 -4.00
N TYR A 100 6.20 -10.02 -3.03
CA TYR A 100 7.13 -8.91 -2.84
C TYR A 100 7.44 -8.66 -1.35
N PRO A 101 8.21 -9.53 -0.67
CA PRO A 101 8.43 -9.46 0.78
C PRO A 101 8.98 -8.12 1.25
N GLU A 102 10.00 -7.58 0.60
CA GLU A 102 10.63 -6.32 0.98
C GLU A 102 9.74 -5.10 0.69
N SER A 103 9.08 -5.07 -0.48
CA SER A 103 8.12 -4.00 -0.81
C SER A 103 6.93 -4.02 0.17
N SER A 104 6.47 -5.21 0.57
CA SER A 104 5.41 -5.40 1.57
C SER A 104 5.83 -4.87 2.94
N GLN A 105 7.00 -5.25 3.43
CA GLN A 105 7.50 -4.73 4.70
C GLN A 105 7.70 -3.20 4.65
N LEU A 106 8.29 -2.66 3.57
CA LEU A 106 8.45 -1.21 3.42
C LEU A 106 7.09 -0.49 3.48
N LEU A 107 6.10 -0.95 2.72
CA LEU A 107 4.82 -0.26 2.58
C LEU A 107 3.94 -0.38 3.83
N LEU A 108 3.93 -1.55 4.46
CA LEU A 108 2.94 -1.91 5.48
C LEU A 108 3.43 -1.78 6.92
N THR A 109 4.75 -1.71 7.14
CA THR A 109 5.32 -1.65 8.50
C THR A 109 6.11 -0.39 8.76
N VAL A 110 6.69 0.23 7.73
CA VAL A 110 7.43 1.49 7.89
C VAL A 110 6.47 2.65 7.70
N ARG A 111 6.44 3.55 8.68
CA ARG A 111 5.58 4.72 8.57
C ARG A 111 6.11 5.65 7.48
N ARG A 112 5.20 6.13 6.62
CA ARG A 112 5.54 7.04 5.52
C ARG A 112 6.27 8.28 6.01
N ASP A 113 5.88 8.83 7.17
CA ASP A 113 6.50 10.02 7.76
C ASP A 113 7.90 9.78 8.36
N GLU A 114 8.26 8.53 8.67
CA GLU A 114 9.63 8.18 9.08
C GLU A 114 10.60 8.14 7.88
N LEU A 115 10.07 7.90 6.68
CA LEU A 115 10.83 7.85 5.43
C LEU A 115 10.82 9.18 4.68
N LEU A 116 9.71 9.90 4.74
CA LEU A 116 9.41 11.09 3.95
C LEU A 116 8.98 12.23 4.87
N GLY A 117 9.73 13.33 4.83
CA GLY A 117 9.49 14.51 5.65
C GLY A 117 9.21 15.76 4.82
N ALA A 118 9.40 16.93 5.43
CA ALA A 118 9.20 18.23 4.80
C ALA A 118 10.03 18.41 3.51
N ASP A 119 11.19 17.77 3.41
CA ASP A 119 12.10 17.84 2.25
C ASP A 119 11.70 16.91 1.07
N THR A 120 10.49 16.35 1.09
CA THR A 120 10.01 15.50 0.00
C THR A 120 9.88 16.31 -1.29
N PRO A 121 10.51 15.89 -2.41
CA PRO A 121 10.39 16.63 -3.67
C PRO A 121 8.93 16.79 -4.12
N PRO A 122 8.54 17.96 -4.69
CA PRO A 122 7.15 18.23 -5.05
C PRO A 122 6.52 17.19 -5.98
N GLU A 123 7.30 16.65 -6.92
CA GLU A 123 6.84 15.60 -7.84
C GLU A 123 6.54 14.29 -7.11
N ILE A 124 7.40 13.89 -6.17
CA ILE A 124 7.16 12.72 -5.32
C ILE A 124 5.90 12.94 -4.46
N ALA A 125 5.77 14.11 -3.84
CA ALA A 125 4.58 14.44 -3.05
C ALA A 125 3.29 14.39 -3.88
N LYS A 126 3.34 14.82 -5.15
CA LYS A 126 2.22 14.73 -6.10
C LYS A 126 1.88 13.26 -6.41
N GLN A 127 2.88 12.45 -6.71
CA GLN A 127 2.69 11.02 -7.01
C GLN A 127 2.14 10.26 -5.80
N LEU A 128 2.54 10.60 -4.57
CA LEU A 128 2.01 10.01 -3.35
C LEU A 128 0.52 10.33 -3.16
N ARG A 129 0.13 11.60 -3.41
CA ARG A 129 -1.29 11.98 -3.38
C ARG A 129 -2.11 11.26 -4.45
N GLU A 130 -1.52 10.99 -5.60
CA GLU A 130 -2.17 10.22 -6.65
C GLU A 130 -2.35 8.75 -6.23
N LEU A 131 -1.34 8.16 -5.60
CA LEU A 131 -1.46 6.81 -5.06
C LEU A 131 -2.54 6.71 -3.97
N ASP A 132 -2.62 7.71 -3.09
CA ASP A 132 -3.68 7.81 -2.07
C ASP A 132 -5.07 7.89 -2.74
N ARG A 133 -5.21 8.59 -3.88
CA ARG A 133 -6.48 8.64 -4.64
C ARG A 133 -6.84 7.29 -5.24
N LEU A 134 -5.89 6.56 -5.83
CA LEU A 134 -6.13 5.24 -6.42
C LEU A 134 -6.62 4.23 -5.36
N LEU A 135 -6.12 4.32 -4.13
CA LEU A 135 -6.63 3.51 -3.02
C LEU A 135 -8.08 3.85 -2.69
N VAL A 136 -8.42 5.14 -2.60
CA VAL A 136 -9.80 5.61 -2.36
C VAL A 136 -10.75 5.20 -3.50
N GLU A 137 -10.29 5.27 -4.75
CA GLU A 137 -11.07 4.82 -5.91
C GLU A 137 -11.37 3.32 -5.84
N SER A 138 -10.40 2.51 -5.38
CA SER A 138 -10.59 1.07 -5.16
C SER A 138 -11.66 0.81 -4.08
N MET A 139 -11.68 1.59 -3.00
CA MET A 139 -12.73 1.51 -1.97
C MET A 139 -14.10 1.90 -2.52
N ILE A 140 -14.19 2.98 -3.29
CA ILE A 140 -15.43 3.42 -3.95
C ILE A 140 -15.94 2.35 -4.93
N ARG A 141 -15.04 1.71 -5.68
CA ARG A 141 -15.36 0.63 -6.61
C ARG A 141 -15.99 -0.55 -5.88
N LEU A 142 -15.41 -0.98 -4.76
CA LEU A 142 -15.95 -2.06 -3.93
C LEU A 142 -17.31 -1.69 -3.32
N ALA A 143 -17.46 -0.46 -2.81
CA ALA A 143 -18.73 0.03 -2.28
C ALA A 143 -19.86 0.02 -3.32
N ARG A 144 -19.55 0.41 -4.57
CA ARG A 144 -20.50 0.33 -5.69
C ARG A 144 -20.85 -1.11 -6.03
N ARG A 145 -19.88 -2.02 -6.03
CA ARG A 145 -20.11 -3.44 -6.32
C ARG A 145 -21.04 -4.10 -5.27
N LEU A 146 -20.97 -3.67 -4.01
CA LEU A 146 -21.81 -4.22 -2.93
C LEU A 146 -23.20 -3.58 -2.83
N TRP A 147 -23.29 -2.26 -2.93
CA TRP A 147 -24.51 -1.52 -2.59
C TRP A 147 -24.94 -0.49 -3.63
N ASP A 148 -24.28 -0.41 -4.78
CA ASP A 148 -24.45 0.68 -5.76
C ASP A 148 -24.32 2.09 -5.14
N ARG A 149 -23.43 2.21 -4.14
CA ARG A 149 -23.21 3.45 -3.37
C ARG A 149 -21.74 3.87 -3.38
N LYS A 150 -21.52 5.17 -3.23
CA LYS A 150 -20.20 5.81 -3.16
C LYS A 150 -20.09 6.87 -2.07
N ASP A 151 -21.09 6.97 -1.20
CA ASP A 151 -21.07 7.94 -0.11
C ASP A 151 -20.13 7.51 1.02
N ALA A 152 -19.84 8.46 1.91
CA ALA A 152 -18.88 8.26 2.99
C ALA A 152 -19.23 7.07 3.90
N ALA A 153 -20.52 6.76 4.13
CA ALA A 153 -20.90 5.64 4.99
C ALA A 153 -20.59 4.29 4.33
N ALA A 154 -20.82 4.16 3.02
CA ALA A 154 -20.46 2.97 2.27
C ALA A 154 -18.93 2.77 2.21
N VAL A 155 -18.19 3.84 1.94
CA VAL A 155 -16.71 3.81 1.89
C VAL A 155 -16.08 3.52 3.26
N ASP A 156 -16.71 3.98 4.35
CA ASP A 156 -16.27 3.72 5.73
C ASP A 156 -16.30 2.22 6.09
N VAL A 157 -17.35 1.51 5.67
CA VAL A 157 -17.43 0.04 5.86
C VAL A 157 -16.35 -0.66 5.04
N ILE A 158 -16.11 -0.25 3.79
CA ILE A 158 -15.03 -0.82 2.97
C ILE A 158 -13.66 -0.55 3.59
N THR A 159 -13.43 0.67 4.09
CA THR A 159 -12.19 1.03 4.81
C THR A 159 -11.99 0.13 6.02
N THR A 160 -13.04 -0.11 6.81
CA THR A 160 -13.01 -1.04 7.94
C THR A 160 -12.55 -2.43 7.48
N CYS A 161 -13.10 -2.92 6.37
CA CYS A 161 -12.83 -4.26 5.85
C CYS A 161 -11.41 -4.44 5.28
N ILE A 162 -10.91 -3.47 4.51
CA ILE A 162 -9.67 -3.66 3.73
C ILE A 162 -8.46 -2.91 4.30
N VAL A 163 -8.67 -2.00 5.27
CA VAL A 163 -7.60 -1.24 5.94
C VAL A 163 -7.54 -1.60 7.41
N ASP A 164 -8.61 -1.37 8.16
CA ASP A 164 -8.56 -1.46 9.63
C ASP A 164 -8.42 -2.90 10.12
N LEU A 165 -9.24 -3.82 9.58
CA LEU A 165 -9.19 -5.24 9.96
C LEU A 165 -7.86 -5.90 9.58
N PRO A 166 -7.32 -5.80 8.34
CA PRO A 166 -6.00 -6.34 8.02
C PRO A 166 -4.90 -5.72 8.86
N THR A 167 -4.96 -4.42 9.13
CA THR A 167 -4.00 -3.73 10.00
C THR A 167 -4.02 -4.30 11.41
N ALA A 168 -5.20 -4.48 12.00
CA ALA A 168 -5.34 -4.96 13.38
C ALA A 168 -5.06 -6.47 13.54
N ILE A 169 -5.48 -7.28 12.59
CA ILE A 169 -5.39 -8.75 12.67
C ILE A 169 -4.02 -9.25 12.20
N LEU A 170 -3.51 -8.70 11.08
CA LEU A 170 -2.27 -9.16 10.46
C LEU A 170 -1.08 -8.28 10.82
N LEU A 171 -1.15 -6.98 10.51
CA LEU A 171 0.05 -6.13 10.46
C LEU A 171 0.58 -5.78 11.86
N ARG A 172 -0.27 -5.19 12.71
CA ARG A 172 0.11 -4.78 14.08
C ARG A 172 0.56 -5.93 14.96
N ARG A 173 0.10 -7.16 14.66
CA ARG A 173 0.43 -8.37 15.41
C ARG A 173 1.56 -9.19 14.76
N ASN A 174 2.12 -8.73 13.63
CA ASN A 174 3.12 -9.45 12.85
C ASN A 174 2.69 -10.88 12.46
N ARG A 175 1.43 -11.03 12.03
CA ARG A 175 0.77 -12.30 11.68
C ARG A 175 0.45 -12.44 10.19
N ILE A 176 1.13 -11.68 9.33
CA ILE A 176 0.84 -11.65 7.88
C ILE A 176 1.03 -13.03 7.19
N LYS A 177 1.87 -13.89 7.77
CA LYS A 177 2.13 -15.27 7.31
C LYS A 177 1.33 -16.34 8.07
N ASP A 178 0.55 -15.96 9.07
CA ASP A 178 -0.23 -16.89 9.90
C ASP A 178 -1.55 -17.27 9.20
N PRO A 179 -1.73 -18.53 8.78
CA PRO A 179 -2.94 -18.97 8.08
C PRO A 179 -4.21 -18.82 8.93
N GLU A 180 -4.11 -19.01 10.25
CA GLU A 180 -5.25 -18.89 11.15
C GLU A 180 -5.65 -17.42 11.35
N ALA A 181 -4.69 -16.49 11.35
CA ALA A 181 -4.98 -15.06 11.33
C ALA A 181 -5.66 -14.63 10.02
N ARG A 182 -5.27 -15.20 8.88
CA ARG A 182 -5.95 -14.96 7.60
C ARG A 182 -7.38 -15.48 7.61
N GLU A 183 -7.63 -16.67 8.14
CA GLU A 183 -8.99 -17.20 8.28
C GLU A 183 -9.86 -16.27 9.15
N ARG A 184 -9.35 -15.85 10.30
CA ARG A 184 -10.03 -14.89 11.18
C ARG A 184 -10.32 -13.56 10.49
N LEU A 185 -9.40 -13.08 9.66
CA LEU A 185 -9.62 -11.87 8.86
C LEU A 185 -10.79 -12.06 7.90
N ARG A 186 -10.83 -13.14 7.12
CA ARG A 186 -11.93 -13.41 6.20
C ARG A 186 -13.27 -13.50 6.93
N ALA A 187 -13.30 -14.20 8.06
CA ALA A 187 -14.50 -14.32 8.89
C ALA A 187 -14.96 -12.96 9.42
N ALA A 188 -14.04 -12.12 9.90
CA ALA A 188 -14.35 -10.78 10.40
C ALA A 188 -14.89 -9.86 9.30
N VAL A 189 -14.27 -9.88 8.11
CA VAL A 189 -14.74 -9.09 6.95
C VAL A 189 -16.14 -9.51 6.55
N ARG A 190 -16.42 -10.82 6.43
CA ARG A 190 -17.76 -11.32 6.12
C ARG A 190 -18.78 -10.90 7.17
N ALA A 191 -18.46 -11.04 8.46
CA ALA A 191 -19.35 -10.62 9.54
C ALA A 191 -19.68 -9.12 9.53
N VAL A 192 -18.72 -8.26 9.17
CA VAL A 192 -18.98 -6.82 9.00
C VAL A 192 -19.93 -6.56 7.83
N LEU A 193 -19.77 -7.28 6.72
CA LEU A 193 -20.63 -7.12 5.54
C LEU A 193 -22.04 -7.72 5.76
N ASP A 194 -22.16 -8.77 6.56
CA ASP A 194 -23.43 -9.39 6.95
C ASP A 194 -24.30 -8.46 7.81
N ALA A 195 -23.71 -7.44 8.45
CA ALA A 195 -24.46 -6.39 9.13
C ALA A 195 -25.30 -5.51 8.17
N GLY A 196 -25.10 -5.67 6.86
CA GLY A 196 -25.93 -5.09 5.81
C GLY A 196 -25.52 -3.68 5.39
N GLU A 197 -26.38 -3.05 4.59
CA GLU A 197 -26.13 -1.73 4.03
C GLU A 197 -26.01 -0.65 5.13
N PRO A 198 -24.92 0.17 5.14
CA PRO A 198 -24.75 1.17 6.17
C PRO A 198 -25.77 2.31 6.02
N ARG A 199 -26.32 2.76 7.16
CA ARG A 199 -27.21 3.92 7.20
C ARG A 199 -26.50 5.15 6.63
N ARG A 200 -27.18 5.93 5.78
CA ARG A 200 -26.65 7.20 5.29
C ARG A 200 -26.35 8.11 6.48
N LYS A 201 -25.14 8.69 6.53
CA LYS A 201 -24.88 9.81 7.44
C LYS A 201 -25.76 10.97 6.99
N THR A 202 -26.86 11.23 7.70
CA THR A 202 -27.59 12.48 7.56
C THR A 202 -26.60 13.58 7.89
N ARG A 203 -26.31 14.48 6.94
CA ARG A 203 -25.64 15.74 7.28
C ARG A 203 -26.58 16.46 8.24
N GLU A 204 -26.35 16.38 9.54
CA GLU A 204 -26.85 17.38 10.45
C GLU A 204 -26.34 18.71 9.90
N ARG A 205 -27.27 19.48 9.31
CA ARG A 205 -27.06 20.88 9.05
C ARG A 205 -26.85 21.48 10.44
N ASP A 206 -25.60 21.77 10.78
CA ASP A 206 -25.29 22.78 11.77
C ASP A 206 -25.96 24.07 11.30
N ARG A 207 -27.19 24.28 11.76
CA ARG A 207 -27.78 25.60 11.92
C ARG A 207 -27.10 26.19 13.14
N THR A 208 -26.11 27.03 12.93
CA THR A 208 -25.82 28.15 13.82
C THR A 208 -25.66 29.39 12.95
#